data_AF-A0AAU3DWY7-F1
#
_entry.id   AF-A0AAU3DWY7-F1
#
_cell.length_a   1.000
_cell.length_b   1.000
_cell.length_c   1.000
_cell.angle_alpha   90.00
_cell.angle_beta   90.00
_cell.angle_gamma   90.00
#
_symmetry.space_group_name_H-M   'P 1'
#
loop_
_entity.id
_entity.type
_entity.pdbx_description
1 polymer ?
#
loop_
_entity_poly.entity_id
_entity_poly.type
_entity_poly.pdbx_seq_one_letter_code
_entity_poly.pdbx_strand_id
1 'polypeptide(L)'
;MSQLSYNPINEFIFPSVIRAADYFADPLGEYYLYYAPHERPGGISLAYSDSIDGPWTEYAANPLIGNTWLPHYPTVSHIALPGPTGPVSRRIRWAVSNDARTWTVQPEPMVTPQGIEGPNASGPFFLRWQGPNLVIFHAADGNMHAVDVGENLDREAHLGVVHDSLAEAPDLGRSAAPTFYFDGRTAHMYHEAGGRVTATIGHAVAALPAPVPTRELDCAVDRPVLWPPNHKLVDVAVTVDLPDGVLGPRAFALTEVTGGDATDVAGFVTGTPDTAGRLRAERAGNGGDRVYTLRYAGHDEIGRPVGCTVTVTVPHDQRRA
;
A
#
# COMPACT_ATOMS: atom_id res chain seq x y z
N MET A 1 20.56 8.14 12.45
CA MET A 1 20.90 6.88 11.75
C MET A 1 22.37 6.61 12.00
N SER A 2 22.73 5.43 12.49
CA SER A 2 24.10 4.94 12.35
C SER A 2 24.49 4.99 10.87
N GLN A 3 25.77 5.24 10.58
CA GLN A 3 26.29 5.28 9.22
C GLN A 3 26.03 3.91 8.55
N LEU A 4 25.03 3.84 7.66
CA LEU A 4 24.77 2.64 6.86
C LEU A 4 26.00 2.41 5.96
N SER A 5 26.53 1.19 5.94
CA SER A 5 27.81 0.86 5.32
C SER A 5 27.71 0.81 3.79
N TYR A 6 26.53 0.52 3.24
CA TYR A 6 26.26 0.49 1.80
C TYR A 6 25.86 1.88 1.26
N ASN A 7 26.59 2.93 1.65
CA ASN A 7 26.46 4.27 1.07
C ASN A 7 27.76 5.09 1.23
N PRO A 8 28.76 4.88 0.35
CA PRO A 8 30.06 5.52 0.50
C PRO A 8 30.04 7.04 0.30
N ILE A 9 28.97 7.62 -0.26
CA ILE A 9 28.85 9.06 -0.52
C ILE A 9 27.86 9.77 0.41
N ASN A 10 27.25 9.05 1.36
CA ASN A 10 26.29 9.57 2.33
C ASN A 10 25.06 10.26 1.69
N GLU A 11 24.66 9.84 0.48
CA GLU A 11 23.47 10.30 -0.23
C GLU A 11 22.54 9.12 -0.53
N PHE A 12 21.35 9.14 0.05
CA PHE A 12 20.28 8.16 -0.20
C PHE A 12 19.15 8.82 -0.94
N ILE A 13 18.48 8.02 -1.75
CA ILE A 13 17.40 8.49 -2.60
C ILE A 13 16.25 7.49 -2.63
N PHE A 14 15.04 8.03 -2.82
CA PHE A 14 13.78 7.29 -2.95
C PHE A 14 13.56 6.26 -1.84
N PRO A 15 13.62 6.67 -0.56
CA PRO A 15 13.26 5.77 0.52
C PRO A 15 11.80 5.36 0.41
N SER A 16 11.54 4.07 0.57
CA SER A 16 10.19 3.52 0.66
C SER A 16 10.12 2.59 1.87
N VAL A 17 9.09 2.77 2.70
CA VAL A 17 8.87 1.95 3.89
C VAL A 17 7.63 1.11 3.70
N ILE A 18 7.72 -0.15 4.11
CA ILE A 18 6.59 -1.05 4.31
C ILE A 18 6.63 -1.61 5.72
N ARG A 19 5.46 -1.94 6.27
CA ARG A 19 5.36 -2.78 7.46
C ARG A 19 5.46 -4.24 7.01
N ALA A 20 6.67 -4.81 7.12
CA ALA A 20 6.99 -6.13 6.60
C ALA A 20 6.16 -7.24 7.26
N ALA A 21 5.80 -7.08 8.53
CA ALA A 21 4.97 -8.03 9.27
C ALA A 21 3.56 -8.22 8.68
N ASP A 22 3.09 -7.28 7.84
CA ASP A 22 1.79 -7.41 7.19
C ASP A 22 1.84 -8.33 5.95
N TYR A 23 3.04 -8.60 5.41
CA TYR A 23 3.21 -9.32 4.13
C TYR A 23 3.96 -10.64 4.28
N PHE A 24 4.84 -10.75 5.29
CA PHE A 24 5.77 -11.87 5.41
C PHE A 24 5.59 -12.56 6.75
N ALA A 25 5.54 -13.90 6.74
CA ALA A 25 5.39 -14.70 7.95
C ALA A 25 6.60 -14.57 8.90
N ASP A 26 7.81 -14.45 8.34
CA ASP A 26 9.08 -14.39 9.08
C ASP A 26 9.92 -13.16 8.65
N PRO A 27 9.47 -11.93 8.96
CA PRO A 27 10.20 -10.72 8.61
C PRO A 27 11.43 -10.54 9.52
N LEU A 28 12.45 -9.84 9.04
CA LEU A 28 13.64 -9.49 9.83
C LEU A 28 13.37 -8.49 10.96
N GLY A 29 12.28 -7.72 10.82
CA GLY A 29 11.74 -6.77 11.79
C GLY A 29 10.38 -6.26 11.32
N GLU A 30 9.66 -5.52 12.15
CA GLU A 30 8.31 -5.05 11.82
C GLU A 30 8.24 -4.18 10.56
N TYR A 31 9.27 -3.38 10.30
CA TYR A 31 9.36 -2.44 9.18
C TYR A 31 10.59 -2.68 8.30
N TYR A 32 10.41 -2.60 6.99
CA TYR A 32 11.49 -2.58 5.99
C TYR A 32 11.55 -1.21 5.33
N LEU A 33 12.76 -0.67 5.22
CA LEU A 33 13.11 0.55 4.49
C LEU A 33 13.96 0.16 3.28
N TYR A 34 13.38 0.29 2.09
CA TYR A 34 14.13 0.22 0.84
C TYR A 34 14.71 1.58 0.50
N TYR A 35 15.95 1.59 0.05
CA TYR A 35 16.64 2.81 -0.37
C TYR A 35 17.66 2.50 -1.45
N ALA A 36 18.09 3.51 -2.20
CA ALA A 36 19.19 3.39 -3.14
C ALA A 36 20.30 4.40 -2.81
N PRO A 37 21.59 4.01 -2.89
CA PRO A 37 22.68 4.98 -3.00
C PRO A 37 22.54 5.76 -4.31
N HIS A 38 22.71 7.09 -4.26
CA HIS A 38 22.62 7.92 -5.46
C HIS A 38 23.73 7.65 -6.48
N GLU A 39 24.89 7.22 -6.00
CA GLU A 39 26.05 6.87 -6.82
C GLU A 39 26.55 5.44 -6.52
N ARG A 40 27.65 5.05 -7.17
CA ARG A 40 28.31 3.76 -6.95
C ARG A 40 28.46 3.46 -5.44
N PRO A 41 28.17 2.23 -4.98
CA PRO A 41 27.94 1.03 -5.79
C PRO A 41 26.54 0.92 -6.42
N GLY A 42 25.61 1.83 -6.12
CA GLY A 42 24.24 1.80 -6.64
C GLY A 42 23.46 0.54 -6.23
N GLY A 43 22.33 0.31 -6.89
CA GLY A 43 21.42 -0.80 -6.57
C GLY A 43 20.36 -0.42 -5.52
N ILE A 44 19.48 -1.36 -5.22
CA ILE A 44 18.43 -1.22 -4.20
C ILE A 44 18.87 -2.00 -2.96
N SER A 45 18.80 -1.35 -1.81
CA SER A 45 19.25 -1.85 -0.51
C SER A 45 18.10 -1.85 0.48
N LEU A 46 18.27 -2.61 1.56
CA LEU A 46 17.30 -2.78 2.63
C LEU A 46 17.92 -2.43 3.99
N ALA A 47 17.15 -1.73 4.81
CA ALA A 47 17.32 -1.69 6.26
C ALA A 47 16.01 -2.13 6.93
N TYR A 48 16.07 -2.64 8.15
CA TYR A 48 14.89 -3.13 8.88
C TYR A 48 14.92 -2.68 10.34
N SER A 49 13.74 -2.60 10.96
CA SER A 49 13.55 -2.16 12.34
C SER A 49 12.24 -2.69 12.90
N ASP A 50 12.18 -2.94 14.21
CA ASP A 50 10.93 -3.23 14.92
C ASP A 50 10.13 -1.95 15.27
N SER A 51 10.66 -0.77 14.93
CA SER A 51 10.01 0.53 15.13
C SER A 51 10.26 1.46 13.96
N ILE A 52 9.23 2.22 13.56
CA ILE A 52 9.34 3.24 12.50
C ILE A 52 10.37 4.33 12.86
N ASP A 53 10.54 4.62 14.16
CA ASP A 53 11.50 5.59 14.67
C ASP A 53 12.94 5.05 14.68
N GLY A 54 13.13 3.77 14.36
CA GLY A 54 14.39 3.06 14.46
C GLY A 54 14.68 2.53 15.88
N PRO A 55 15.93 2.09 16.14
CA PRO A 55 17.07 2.13 15.25
C PRO A 55 16.93 1.20 14.03
N TRP A 56 17.42 1.64 12.88
CA TRP A 56 17.41 0.86 11.65
C TRP A 56 18.68 0.04 11.51
N THR A 57 18.53 -1.25 11.22
CA THR A 57 19.63 -2.19 10.98
C THR A 57 19.78 -2.42 9.48
N GLU A 58 20.97 -2.18 8.93
CA GLU A 58 21.26 -2.46 7.53
C GLU A 58 21.26 -3.97 7.26
N TYR A 59 20.63 -4.39 6.16
CA TYR A 59 20.66 -5.79 5.76
C TYR A 59 22.05 -6.18 5.26
N ALA A 60 22.65 -7.19 5.89
CA ALA A 60 24.04 -7.56 5.67
C ALA A 60 24.38 -7.99 4.23
N ALA A 61 23.38 -8.44 3.45
CA ALA A 61 23.57 -8.89 2.07
C ALA A 61 23.25 -7.79 1.03
N ASN A 62 23.17 -6.52 1.44
CA ASN A 62 22.98 -5.42 0.50
C ASN A 62 24.09 -5.39 -0.59
N PRO A 63 23.74 -5.03 -1.84
CA PRO A 63 22.40 -4.63 -2.29
C PRO A 63 21.50 -5.85 -2.53
N LEU A 64 20.19 -5.70 -2.30
CA LEU A 64 19.19 -6.71 -2.69
C LEU A 64 19.10 -6.86 -4.21
N ILE A 65 19.17 -5.74 -4.93
CA ILE A 65 19.20 -5.70 -6.39
C ILE A 65 20.44 -4.91 -6.80
N GLY A 66 21.43 -5.62 -7.35
CA GLY A 66 22.68 -5.01 -7.80
C GLY A 66 22.51 -4.09 -9.02
N ASN A 67 23.47 -3.20 -9.22
CA ASN A 67 23.51 -2.28 -10.36
C ASN A 67 23.98 -2.93 -11.69
N THR A 68 24.14 -4.25 -11.72
CA THR A 68 24.65 -5.01 -12.87
C THR A 68 23.74 -6.20 -13.13
N TRP A 69 23.28 -6.36 -14.37
CA TRP A 69 22.38 -7.46 -14.73
C TRP A 69 22.59 -7.98 -16.15
N LEU A 70 23.69 -8.72 -16.34
CA LEU A 70 24.04 -9.32 -17.62
C LEU A 70 23.21 -10.59 -17.90
N PRO A 71 22.90 -10.91 -19.18
CA PRO A 71 23.23 -10.16 -20.39
C PRO A 71 22.24 -9.02 -20.72
N HIS A 72 21.20 -8.83 -19.89
CA HIS A 72 20.11 -7.91 -20.17
C HIS A 72 20.56 -6.44 -20.21
N TYR A 73 21.36 -6.00 -19.24
CA TYR A 73 21.89 -4.63 -19.16
C TYR A 73 23.30 -4.57 -18.56
N PRO A 74 24.17 -3.67 -19.08
CA PRO A 74 25.47 -3.43 -18.50
C PRO A 74 25.35 -2.76 -17.12
N THR A 75 26.45 -2.72 -16.37
CA THR A 75 26.54 -2.03 -15.08
C THR A 75 26.17 -0.55 -15.20
N VAL A 76 25.22 -0.09 -14.37
CA VAL A 76 24.83 1.32 -14.25
C VAL A 76 25.43 1.97 -12.99
N SER A 77 25.55 3.30 -12.96
CA SER A 77 26.04 4.02 -11.76
C SER A 77 25.04 3.96 -10.61
N HIS A 78 23.73 3.92 -10.90
CA HIS A 78 22.65 3.84 -9.93
C HIS A 78 21.38 3.22 -10.54
N ILE A 79 20.55 2.61 -9.70
CA ILE A 79 19.17 2.20 -10.02
C ILE A 79 18.27 3.22 -9.34
N ALA A 80 17.93 4.29 -10.06
CA ALA A 80 17.39 5.51 -9.46
C ALA A 80 16.79 6.50 -10.49
N LEU A 81 16.20 7.59 -9.97
CA LEU A 81 15.76 8.79 -10.72
C LEU A 81 16.85 9.43 -11.57
N PRO A 82 16.47 10.21 -12.62
CA PRO A 82 17.37 10.80 -13.59
C PRO A 82 18.63 11.46 -12.99
N GLY A 83 19.79 11.09 -13.54
CA GLY A 83 21.12 11.62 -13.25
C GLY A 83 21.51 12.71 -14.25
N PRO A 84 22.67 13.38 -14.09
CA PRO A 84 23.03 14.53 -14.90
C PRO A 84 23.86 14.10 -16.12
N THR A 85 23.45 14.52 -17.31
CA THR A 85 24.21 14.54 -18.59
C THR A 85 24.44 13.21 -19.32
N GLY A 86 23.66 12.98 -20.38
CA GLY A 86 23.87 11.94 -21.41
C GLY A 86 22.55 11.44 -22.02
N PRO A 87 22.55 10.82 -23.21
CA PRO A 87 21.38 10.15 -23.79
C PRO A 87 21.12 8.83 -23.06
N VAL A 88 20.87 8.90 -21.76
CA VAL A 88 20.37 7.76 -20.99
C VAL A 88 18.89 7.65 -21.23
N SER A 89 18.45 6.48 -21.70
CA SER A 89 17.04 6.17 -21.84
C SER A 89 16.60 5.43 -20.57
N ARG A 90 15.85 6.10 -19.68
CA ARG A 90 15.39 5.49 -18.43
C ARG A 90 14.06 4.80 -18.62
N ARG A 91 13.94 3.66 -17.96
CA ARG A 91 12.80 2.76 -18.02
C ARG A 91 12.43 2.38 -16.60
N ILE A 92 11.15 2.12 -16.38
CA ILE A 92 10.68 1.57 -15.11
C ILE A 92 10.64 0.05 -15.28
N ARG A 93 11.23 -0.64 -14.31
CA ARG A 93 11.30 -2.10 -14.24
C ARG A 93 10.64 -2.55 -12.96
N TRP A 94 10.38 -3.85 -12.90
CA TRP A 94 9.87 -4.50 -11.72
C TRP A 94 10.63 -5.78 -11.43
N ALA A 95 10.53 -6.18 -10.17
CA ALA A 95 11.04 -7.43 -9.67
C ALA A 95 10.00 -8.03 -8.73
N VAL A 96 10.01 -9.35 -8.59
CA VAL A 96 9.13 -10.09 -7.68
C VAL A 96 9.94 -10.78 -6.60
N SER A 97 9.38 -10.89 -5.41
CA SER A 97 9.98 -11.57 -4.27
C SER A 97 8.89 -12.19 -3.41
N ASN A 98 9.17 -13.37 -2.85
CA ASN A 98 8.29 -14.03 -1.87
C ASN A 98 8.69 -13.71 -0.42
N ASP A 99 9.86 -13.13 -0.20
CA ASP A 99 10.47 -12.95 1.13
C ASP A 99 11.04 -11.54 1.35
N ALA A 100 10.80 -10.64 0.39
CA ALA A 100 11.31 -9.27 0.31
C ALA A 100 12.85 -9.13 0.31
N ARG A 101 13.59 -10.23 0.17
CA ARG A 101 15.06 -10.28 0.25
C ARG A 101 15.68 -10.86 -1.01
N THR A 102 15.06 -11.90 -1.55
CA THR A 102 15.46 -12.53 -2.81
C THR A 102 14.56 -12.05 -3.93
N TRP A 103 15.11 -11.34 -4.91
CA TRP A 103 14.36 -10.67 -5.96
C TRP A 103 14.66 -11.24 -7.35
N THR A 104 13.61 -11.48 -8.14
CA THR A 104 13.71 -11.83 -9.55
C THR A 104 13.30 -10.64 -10.40
N VAL A 105 14.27 -9.98 -11.03
CA VAL A 105 14.04 -8.84 -11.93
C VAL A 105 13.45 -9.33 -13.25
N GLN A 106 12.44 -8.63 -13.75
CA GLN A 106 11.76 -9.00 -14.99
C GLN A 106 12.48 -8.41 -16.22
N PRO A 107 12.71 -9.23 -17.28
CA PRO A 107 13.60 -8.89 -18.41
C PRO A 107 13.13 -7.69 -19.19
N GLU A 108 11.82 -7.57 -19.39
CA GLU A 108 11.24 -6.44 -20.11
C GLU A 108 10.91 -5.28 -19.16
N PRO A 109 11.11 -4.02 -19.61
CA PRO A 109 10.65 -2.88 -18.86
C PRO A 109 9.13 -2.87 -18.76
N MET A 110 8.61 -2.38 -17.64
CA MET A 110 7.17 -2.15 -17.45
C MET A 110 6.73 -0.82 -18.06
N VAL A 111 7.62 0.19 -18.06
CA VAL A 111 7.37 1.48 -18.70
C VAL A 111 8.57 1.94 -19.49
N THR A 112 8.30 2.30 -20.74
CA THR A 112 9.16 2.90 -21.74
C THR A 112 8.59 4.27 -22.12
N PRO A 113 9.29 5.37 -21.77
CA PRO A 113 8.81 6.70 -22.12
C PRO A 113 8.76 6.87 -23.64
N GLN A 114 7.74 7.58 -24.12
CA GLN A 114 7.48 7.80 -25.54
C GLN A 114 6.95 9.20 -25.85
N GLY A 115 7.14 9.64 -27.09
CA GLY A 115 6.60 10.91 -27.57
C GLY A 115 7.07 12.11 -26.73
N ILE A 116 6.11 12.85 -26.16
CA ILE A 116 6.37 14.05 -25.36
C ILE A 116 7.10 13.74 -24.04
N GLU A 117 6.97 12.53 -23.51
CA GLU A 117 7.60 12.10 -22.25
C GLU A 117 9.14 12.13 -22.35
N GLY A 118 9.68 12.15 -23.57
CA GLY A 118 11.10 12.23 -23.83
C GLY A 118 11.84 10.95 -23.42
N PRO A 119 13.15 11.01 -23.13
CA PRO A 119 13.96 9.79 -23.00
C PRO A 119 13.86 9.10 -21.64
N ASN A 120 13.24 9.71 -20.62
CA ASN A 120 13.35 9.25 -19.23
C ASN A 120 11.97 9.08 -18.56
N ALA A 121 11.68 7.87 -18.09
CA ALA A 121 10.60 7.59 -17.15
C ALA A 121 11.18 7.22 -15.79
N SER A 122 10.64 7.78 -14.70
CA SER A 122 11.14 7.46 -13.37
C SER A 122 10.19 7.86 -12.23
N GLY A 123 10.53 7.45 -11.01
CA GLY A 123 9.74 7.72 -9.79
C GLY A 123 8.36 7.10 -9.85
N PRO A 124 8.29 5.77 -10.06
CA PRO A 124 7.01 5.08 -10.17
C PRO A 124 6.24 5.15 -8.85
N PHE A 125 4.94 5.38 -8.98
CA PHE A 125 3.93 5.10 -7.98
C PHE A 125 2.97 4.07 -8.56
N PHE A 126 2.85 2.92 -7.90
CA PHE A 126 1.92 1.87 -8.30
C PHE A 126 0.54 2.15 -7.70
N LEU A 127 -0.49 2.17 -8.55
CA LEU A 127 -1.86 2.45 -8.14
C LEU A 127 -2.83 1.47 -8.80
N ARG A 128 -3.50 0.67 -7.97
CA ARG A 128 -4.70 -0.06 -8.38
C ARG A 128 -5.86 0.93 -8.50
N TRP A 129 -6.45 1.15 -9.68
CA TRP A 129 -7.51 2.16 -9.84
C TRP A 129 -8.67 1.67 -10.68
N GLN A 130 -9.84 1.45 -10.06
CA GLN A 130 -11.07 1.01 -10.74
C GLN A 130 -10.90 -0.28 -11.59
N GLY A 131 -9.97 -1.14 -11.21
CA GLY A 131 -9.77 -2.44 -11.85
C GLY A 131 -8.60 -2.55 -12.81
N PRO A 132 -7.91 -1.50 -13.29
CA PRO A 132 -6.54 -1.65 -13.82
C PRO A 132 -5.43 -1.35 -12.80
N ASN A 133 -4.25 -1.90 -13.07
CA ASN A 133 -3.00 -1.55 -12.40
C ASN A 133 -2.35 -0.41 -13.17
N LEU A 134 -2.07 0.70 -12.48
CA LEU A 134 -1.44 1.88 -13.06
C LEU A 134 -0.05 2.07 -12.50
N VAL A 135 0.87 2.52 -13.36
CA VAL A 135 2.14 3.13 -12.95
C VAL A 135 2.08 4.60 -13.28
N ILE A 136 2.12 5.43 -12.24
CA ILE A 136 2.23 6.89 -12.37
C ILE A 136 3.70 7.25 -12.19
N PHE A 137 4.26 8.05 -13.08
CA PHE A 137 5.69 8.36 -13.10
C PHE A 137 5.93 9.78 -13.60
N HIS A 138 7.09 10.35 -13.34
CA HIS A 138 7.48 11.60 -13.98
C HIS A 138 8.39 11.35 -15.17
N ALA A 139 8.27 12.22 -16.16
CA ALA A 139 8.95 12.12 -17.43
C ALA A 139 9.93 13.29 -17.66
N ALA A 140 10.63 13.29 -18.79
CA ALA A 140 11.65 14.29 -19.11
C ALA A 140 11.05 15.66 -19.49
N ASP A 141 9.76 15.70 -19.81
CA ASP A 141 9.01 16.93 -20.06
C ASP A 141 8.68 17.73 -18.79
N GLY A 142 9.00 17.19 -17.61
CA GLY A 142 8.75 17.82 -16.31
C GLY A 142 7.40 17.45 -15.70
N ASN A 143 6.58 16.68 -16.43
CA ASN A 143 5.22 16.32 -16.03
C ASN A 143 5.13 14.89 -15.50
N MET A 144 3.98 14.56 -14.91
CA MET A 144 3.66 13.20 -14.49
C MET A 144 2.66 12.56 -15.42
N HIS A 145 2.88 11.29 -15.74
CA HIS A 145 2.11 10.50 -16.69
C HIS A 145 1.68 9.18 -16.07
N ALA A 146 0.66 8.53 -16.63
CA ALA A 146 0.21 7.21 -16.22
C ALA A 146 0.29 6.19 -17.37
N VAL A 147 0.66 4.96 -17.02
CA VAL A 147 0.53 3.77 -17.88
C VAL A 147 -0.38 2.75 -17.19
N ASP A 148 -1.35 2.21 -17.92
CA ASP A 148 -2.06 0.99 -17.55
C ASP A 148 -1.19 -0.22 -17.90
N VAL A 149 -0.78 -0.94 -16.86
CA VAL A 149 0.11 -2.10 -16.95
C VAL A 149 -0.61 -3.45 -16.89
N GLY A 150 -1.95 -3.44 -16.80
CA GLY A 150 -2.77 -4.64 -16.77
C GLY A 150 -2.65 -5.46 -15.47
N GLU A 151 -3.58 -6.40 -15.26
CA GLU A 151 -3.60 -7.28 -14.07
C GLU A 151 -2.30 -8.05 -13.89
N ASN A 152 -1.76 -8.57 -15.00
CA ASN A 152 -0.57 -9.43 -15.00
C ASN A 152 0.73 -8.66 -15.15
N LEU A 153 0.68 -7.32 -15.16
CA LEU A 153 1.85 -6.44 -15.32
C LEU A 153 2.61 -6.67 -16.66
N ASP A 154 1.88 -7.10 -17.69
CA ASP A 154 2.38 -7.48 -19.03
C ASP A 154 1.88 -6.54 -20.15
N ARG A 155 1.24 -5.43 -19.78
CA ARG A 155 0.72 -4.41 -20.69
C ARG A 155 1.49 -3.10 -20.52
N GLU A 156 1.49 -2.30 -21.57
CA GLU A 156 2.03 -0.94 -21.56
C GLU A 156 1.12 -0.01 -22.36
N ALA A 157 0.04 0.46 -21.74
CA ALA A 157 -0.92 1.38 -22.37
C ALA A 157 -0.86 2.78 -21.73
N HIS A 158 -0.23 3.73 -22.42
CA HIS A 158 -0.07 5.09 -21.92
C HIS A 158 -1.40 5.85 -21.93
N LEU A 159 -1.74 6.43 -20.79
CA LEU A 159 -2.98 7.17 -20.56
C LEU A 159 -2.78 8.70 -20.68
N GLY A 160 -1.53 9.15 -20.70
CA GLY A 160 -1.15 10.56 -20.82
C GLY A 160 -0.88 11.22 -19.46
N VAL A 161 -0.98 12.56 -19.46
CA VAL A 161 -0.60 13.41 -18.32
C VAL A 161 -1.61 13.28 -17.17
N VAL A 162 -1.09 13.05 -15.97
CA VAL A 162 -1.82 13.08 -14.68
C VAL A 162 -1.65 14.41 -13.97
N HIS A 163 -0.45 14.99 -14.03
CA HIS A 163 -0.15 16.30 -13.43
C HIS A 163 0.75 17.10 -14.36
N ASP A 164 0.28 18.29 -14.72
CA ASP A 164 1.04 19.27 -15.49
C ASP A 164 1.75 20.21 -14.52
N SER A 165 3.08 20.27 -14.62
CA SER A 165 3.90 21.06 -13.73
C SER A 165 3.69 22.55 -13.96
N LEU A 166 3.62 23.32 -12.88
CA LEU A 166 3.56 24.78 -12.98
C LEU A 166 4.86 25.34 -13.56
N ALA A 167 4.77 26.27 -14.50
CA ALA A 167 5.95 26.97 -15.03
C ALA A 167 6.70 27.77 -13.95
N GLU A 168 5.97 28.28 -12.95
CA GLU A 168 6.49 29.04 -11.82
C GLU A 168 6.54 28.18 -10.54
N ALA A 169 7.01 28.77 -9.44
CA ALA A 169 6.99 28.10 -8.14
C ALA A 169 5.57 27.61 -7.76
N PRO A 170 5.45 26.43 -7.12
CA PRO A 170 6.53 25.61 -6.59
C PRO A 170 7.22 24.65 -7.59
N ASP A 171 6.59 24.32 -8.73
CA ASP A 171 7.11 23.27 -9.61
C ASP A 171 8.27 23.73 -10.51
N LEU A 172 8.31 25.00 -10.92
CA LEU A 172 9.36 25.56 -11.79
C LEU A 172 9.62 24.70 -13.05
N GLY A 173 8.55 24.17 -13.65
CA GLY A 173 8.56 23.29 -14.81
C GLY A 173 8.97 21.84 -14.51
N ARG A 174 8.97 21.41 -13.25
CA ARG A 174 9.22 20.03 -12.87
C ARG A 174 8.44 19.58 -11.64
N SER A 175 7.68 18.51 -11.82
CA SER A 175 7.10 17.71 -10.74
C SER A 175 7.59 16.27 -10.83
N ALA A 176 7.96 15.67 -9.70
CA ALA A 176 8.51 14.31 -9.65
C ALA A 176 8.04 13.50 -8.43
N ALA A 177 8.31 12.20 -8.44
CA ALA A 177 8.06 11.25 -7.34
C ALA A 177 6.69 11.41 -6.66
N PRO A 178 5.57 11.21 -7.39
CA PRO A 178 4.24 11.33 -6.81
C PRO A 178 3.96 10.28 -5.74
N THR A 179 3.11 10.65 -4.77
CA THR A 179 2.44 9.75 -3.85
C THR A 179 1.01 10.24 -3.64
N PHE A 180 0.04 9.34 -3.68
CA PHE A 180 -1.38 9.70 -3.63
C PHE A 180 -2.04 9.27 -2.32
N TYR A 181 -3.02 10.08 -1.89
CA TYR A 181 -3.94 9.75 -0.80
C TYR A 181 -5.34 10.23 -1.19
N PHE A 182 -6.37 9.44 -0.89
CA PHE A 182 -7.74 9.72 -1.26
C PHE A 182 -8.59 9.89 -0.01
N ASP A 183 -9.40 10.96 0.05
CA ASP A 183 -10.35 11.22 1.14
C ASP A 183 -11.71 11.61 0.55
N GLY A 184 -12.61 10.64 0.47
CA GLY A 184 -13.91 10.79 -0.17
C GLY A 184 -13.77 11.22 -1.63
N ARG A 185 -14.06 12.49 -1.91
CA ARG A 185 -13.95 13.10 -3.26
C ARG A 185 -12.63 13.82 -3.47
N THR A 186 -11.75 13.90 -2.49
CA THR A 186 -10.51 14.66 -2.57
C THR A 186 -9.37 13.72 -2.90
N ALA A 187 -8.72 13.93 -4.03
CA ALA A 187 -7.44 13.29 -4.33
C ALA A 187 -6.32 14.23 -3.92
N HIS A 188 -5.45 13.76 -3.03
CA HIS A 188 -4.23 14.43 -2.60
C HIS A 188 -3.06 13.79 -3.32
N MET A 189 -2.15 14.63 -3.83
CA MET A 189 -0.86 14.19 -4.34
C MET A 189 0.23 14.94 -3.60
N TYR A 190 1.18 14.22 -3.02
CA TYR A 190 2.43 14.75 -2.52
C TYR A 190 3.51 14.46 -3.54
N HIS A 191 4.34 15.45 -3.85
CA HIS A 191 5.34 15.32 -4.90
C HIS A 191 6.58 16.15 -4.64
N GLU A 192 7.66 15.85 -5.36
CA GLU A 192 8.82 16.71 -5.47
C GLU A 192 8.50 17.86 -6.44
N ALA A 193 8.46 19.10 -5.95
CA ALA A 193 8.19 20.31 -6.73
C ALA A 193 9.47 21.12 -6.89
N GLY A 194 9.89 21.39 -8.13
CA GLY A 194 11.06 22.20 -8.43
C GLY A 194 12.24 21.45 -9.05
N GLY A 195 13.29 22.21 -9.36
CA GLY A 195 14.55 21.68 -9.86
C GLY A 195 15.25 20.77 -8.84
N ARG A 196 16.04 19.80 -9.34
CA ARG A 196 16.81 18.88 -8.48
C ARG A 196 17.64 19.66 -7.45
N VAL A 197 17.78 19.09 -6.25
CA VAL A 197 18.51 19.68 -5.09
C VAL A 197 17.80 20.89 -4.44
N THR A 198 17.04 21.67 -5.21
CA THR A 198 16.24 22.80 -4.69
C THR A 198 14.77 22.44 -4.47
N ALA A 199 14.38 21.21 -4.78
CA ALA A 199 13.00 20.80 -4.75
C ALA A 199 12.44 20.78 -3.32
N THR A 200 11.16 21.10 -3.22
CA THR A 200 10.38 21.02 -1.99
C THR A 200 9.33 19.92 -2.09
N ILE A 201 8.68 19.60 -0.97
CA ILE A 201 7.49 18.75 -0.99
C ILE A 201 6.30 19.64 -1.38
N GLY A 202 5.76 19.41 -2.56
CA GLY A 202 4.51 19.96 -3.03
C GLY A 202 3.31 19.14 -2.55
N HIS A 203 2.16 19.80 -2.46
CA HIS A 203 0.87 19.18 -2.19
C HIS A 203 -0.14 19.69 -3.21
N ALA A 204 -0.55 18.84 -4.13
CA ALA A 204 -1.63 19.12 -5.08
C ALA A 204 -2.93 18.45 -4.62
N VAL A 205 -4.05 19.09 -4.93
CA VAL A 205 -5.40 18.59 -4.60
C VAL A 205 -6.28 18.65 -5.83
N ALA A 206 -7.02 17.57 -6.09
CA ALA A 206 -8.05 17.53 -7.11
C ALA A 206 -9.38 17.03 -6.52
N ALA A 207 -10.49 17.57 -7.04
CA ALA A 207 -11.82 17.09 -6.70
C ALA A 207 -12.28 16.04 -7.73
N LEU A 208 -12.52 14.83 -7.26
CA LEU A 208 -13.05 13.73 -8.05
C LEU A 208 -14.55 13.93 -8.35
N PRO A 209 -15.02 13.45 -9.52
CA PRO A 209 -16.42 13.56 -9.91
C PRO A 209 -17.36 12.81 -8.95
N ALA A 210 -16.88 11.70 -8.38
CA ALA A 210 -17.56 10.87 -7.40
C ALA A 210 -16.57 10.47 -6.30
N PRO A 211 -17.04 10.12 -5.09
CA PRO A 211 -16.15 9.59 -4.06
C PRO A 211 -15.52 8.28 -4.53
N VAL A 212 -14.30 7.98 -4.05
CA VAL A 212 -13.67 6.69 -4.36
C VAL A 212 -14.56 5.54 -3.84
N PRO A 213 -14.84 4.51 -4.64
CA PRO A 213 -15.66 3.39 -4.20
C PRO A 213 -15.08 2.70 -2.97
N THR A 214 -15.96 2.29 -2.05
CA THR A 214 -15.58 1.47 -0.90
C THR A 214 -15.11 0.09 -1.40
N ARG A 215 -13.92 -0.32 -0.96
CA ARG A 215 -13.38 -1.67 -1.15
C ARG A 215 -13.98 -2.60 -0.11
N GLU A 216 -14.36 -3.80 -0.53
CA GLU A 216 -14.87 -4.82 0.38
C GLU A 216 -13.71 -5.50 1.11
N LEU A 217 -13.83 -5.63 2.43
CA LEU A 217 -12.92 -6.45 3.24
C LEU A 217 -13.40 -7.89 3.23
N ASP A 218 -12.46 -8.84 3.18
CA ASP A 218 -12.75 -10.26 3.38
C ASP A 218 -12.83 -10.53 4.88
N CYS A 219 -14.06 -10.69 5.36
CA CYS A 219 -14.35 -10.87 6.78
C CYS A 219 -15.02 -12.21 7.03
N ALA A 220 -14.48 -12.99 7.96
CA ALA A 220 -15.03 -14.28 8.34
C ALA A 220 -15.13 -14.41 9.86
N VAL A 221 -16.21 -15.02 10.32
CA VAL A 221 -16.41 -15.34 11.74
C VAL A 221 -16.02 -16.80 11.96
N ASP A 222 -15.22 -17.07 12.99
CA ASP A 222 -14.85 -18.44 13.38
C ASP A 222 -16.06 -19.28 13.83
N ARG A 223 -17.07 -18.62 14.42
CA ARG A 223 -18.30 -19.19 14.96
C ARG A 223 -19.52 -18.42 14.47
N PRO A 224 -19.98 -18.66 13.23
CA PRO A 224 -21.14 -17.95 12.67
C PRO A 224 -22.47 -18.37 13.33
N VAL A 225 -22.49 -19.47 14.10
CA VAL A 225 -23.69 -19.98 14.80
C VAL A 225 -23.37 -20.26 16.26
N LEU A 226 -24.19 -19.73 17.18
CA LEU A 226 -24.11 -20.03 18.61
C LEU A 226 -25.25 -20.96 19.03
N TRP A 227 -24.90 -22.16 19.49
CA TRP A 227 -25.85 -23.15 19.97
C TRP A 227 -25.25 -23.99 21.10
N PRO A 228 -26.03 -24.40 22.13
CA PRO A 228 -27.45 -24.09 22.36
C PRO A 228 -27.66 -22.66 22.91
N PRO A 229 -28.88 -22.09 22.77
CA PRO A 229 -29.24 -20.79 23.32
C PRO A 229 -29.43 -20.89 24.83
N ASN A 230 -28.31 -20.95 25.54
CA ASN A 230 -28.22 -21.24 26.96
C ASN A 230 -27.87 -19.99 27.80
N HIS A 231 -28.01 -18.79 27.22
CA HIS A 231 -27.70 -17.49 27.80
C HIS A 231 -26.24 -17.30 28.21
N LYS A 232 -25.31 -18.17 27.78
CA LYS A 232 -23.88 -18.02 28.06
C LYS A 232 -23.20 -17.12 27.03
N LEU A 233 -22.20 -16.38 27.47
CA LEU A 233 -21.26 -15.70 26.57
C LEU A 233 -20.34 -16.74 25.92
N VAL A 234 -20.17 -16.65 24.61
CA VAL A 234 -19.34 -17.52 23.79
C VAL A 234 -18.29 -16.66 23.11
N ASP A 235 -17.03 -17.10 23.16
CA ASP A 235 -15.93 -16.43 22.45
C ASP A 235 -16.15 -16.53 20.93
N VAL A 236 -15.96 -15.40 20.25
CA VAL A 236 -16.11 -15.24 18.81
C VAL A 236 -14.94 -14.39 18.33
N ALA A 237 -14.33 -14.82 17.23
CA ALA A 237 -13.28 -14.09 16.53
C ALA A 237 -13.70 -13.80 15.08
N VAL A 238 -13.32 -12.63 14.60
CA VAL A 238 -13.52 -12.18 13.22
C VAL A 238 -12.15 -12.02 12.57
N THR A 239 -11.88 -12.72 11.48
CA THR A 239 -10.76 -12.36 10.60
C THR A 239 -11.20 -11.20 9.72
N VAL A 240 -10.33 -10.20 9.55
CA VAL A 240 -10.57 -9.02 8.71
C VAL A 240 -9.35 -8.85 7.85
N ASP A 241 -9.52 -9.02 6.53
CA ASP A 241 -8.42 -8.96 5.57
C ASP A 241 -8.78 -8.13 4.33
N LEU A 242 -7.76 -7.70 3.60
CA LEU A 242 -7.89 -6.96 2.34
C LEU A 242 -7.25 -7.78 1.21
N PRO A 243 -8.06 -8.47 0.36
CA PRO A 243 -7.56 -9.49 -0.57
C PRO A 243 -6.45 -9.05 -1.54
N ASP A 244 -6.44 -7.77 -1.93
CA ASP A 244 -5.51 -7.17 -2.88
C ASP A 244 -4.79 -5.94 -2.27
N GLY A 245 -4.50 -5.98 -0.98
CA GLY A 245 -3.79 -4.91 -0.29
C GLY A 245 -3.35 -5.30 1.10
N VAL A 246 -3.08 -4.31 1.94
CA VAL A 246 -2.74 -4.53 3.34
C VAL A 246 -3.47 -3.55 4.24
N LEU A 247 -3.98 -4.09 5.35
CA LEU A 247 -4.55 -3.29 6.43
C LEU A 247 -3.47 -3.00 7.45
N GLY A 248 -3.04 -1.74 7.51
CA GLY A 248 -2.22 -1.27 8.62
C GLY A 248 -2.93 -1.44 9.98
N PRO A 249 -2.20 -1.35 11.11
CA PRO A 249 -2.72 -1.65 12.46
C PRO A 249 -3.84 -0.72 12.96
N ARG A 250 -4.19 0.32 12.20
CA ARG A 250 -5.30 1.24 12.44
C ARG A 250 -6.12 1.51 11.17
N ALA A 251 -6.02 0.64 10.18
CA ALA A 251 -6.70 0.79 8.90
C ALA A 251 -8.22 0.67 9.03
N PHE A 252 -8.72 -0.02 10.06
CA PHE A 252 -10.15 -0.18 10.30
C PHE A 252 -10.52 -0.11 11.78
N ALA A 253 -11.81 0.07 12.04
CA ALA A 253 -12.42 -0.09 13.35
C ALA A 253 -13.74 -0.86 13.23
N LEU A 254 -14.13 -1.50 14.33
CA LEU A 254 -15.49 -1.95 14.55
C LEU A 254 -16.39 -0.72 14.71
N THR A 255 -17.25 -0.48 13.73
CA THR A 255 -18.10 0.71 13.70
C THR A 255 -19.48 0.48 14.29
N GLU A 256 -19.95 -0.76 14.28
CA GLU A 256 -21.29 -1.09 14.75
C GLU A 256 -21.34 -2.53 15.28
N VAL A 257 -22.05 -2.72 16.39
CA VAL A 257 -22.52 -4.03 16.85
C VAL A 257 -24.00 -3.92 17.16
N THR A 258 -24.82 -4.71 16.48
CA THR A 258 -26.26 -4.82 16.75
C THR A 258 -26.66 -6.27 17.01
N GLY A 259 -27.93 -6.49 17.37
CA GLY A 259 -28.48 -7.82 17.61
C GLY A 259 -28.75 -8.15 19.07
N GLY A 260 -28.37 -7.29 20.01
CA GLY A 260 -29.11 -7.10 21.26
C GLY A 260 -28.37 -6.26 22.29
N ASP A 261 -28.60 -6.51 23.58
CA ASP A 261 -28.33 -5.53 24.62
C ASP A 261 -26.85 -5.45 25.00
N ALA A 262 -26.47 -4.36 25.68
CA ALA A 262 -25.09 -4.12 26.11
C ALA A 262 -24.51 -5.25 26.97
N THR A 263 -25.34 -6.03 27.67
CA THR A 263 -24.90 -7.17 28.48
C THR A 263 -24.57 -8.43 27.67
N ASP A 264 -24.88 -8.42 26.37
CA ASP A 264 -24.81 -9.60 25.51
C ASP A 264 -23.59 -9.59 24.58
N VAL A 265 -22.85 -8.48 24.63
CA VAL A 265 -21.66 -8.22 23.83
C VAL A 265 -20.55 -7.80 24.79
N ALA A 266 -19.43 -8.49 24.79
CA ALA A 266 -18.28 -8.13 25.61
C ALA A 266 -16.99 -8.24 24.78
N GLY A 267 -16.11 -7.23 24.84
CA GLY A 267 -14.84 -7.22 24.10
C GLY A 267 -14.94 -6.73 22.65
N PHE A 268 -16.15 -6.62 22.09
CA PHE A 268 -16.39 -5.91 20.83
C PHE A 268 -16.73 -4.45 21.13
N VAL A 269 -15.71 -3.59 21.24
CA VAL A 269 -15.90 -2.16 21.52
C VAL A 269 -15.99 -1.40 20.21
N THR A 270 -17.00 -0.53 20.05
CA THR A 270 -17.08 0.30 18.85
C THR A 270 -16.02 1.40 18.88
N GLY A 271 -15.44 1.71 17.72
CA GLY A 271 -14.35 2.68 17.56
C GLY A 271 -12.94 2.11 17.78
N THR A 272 -12.81 0.83 18.11
CA THR A 272 -11.52 0.12 18.25
C THR A 272 -11.36 -0.91 17.11
N PRO A 273 -10.14 -1.40 16.82
CA PRO A 273 -9.92 -2.48 15.87
C PRO A 273 -10.23 -3.87 16.47
N ASP A 274 -11.20 -3.97 17.40
CA ASP A 274 -11.48 -5.23 18.11
C ASP A 274 -12.06 -6.30 17.17
N THR A 275 -11.33 -7.40 17.03
CA THR A 275 -11.69 -8.57 16.21
C THR A 275 -12.01 -9.80 17.05
N ALA A 276 -11.86 -9.74 18.38
CA ALA A 276 -12.16 -10.84 19.27
C ALA A 276 -13.00 -10.35 20.45
N GLY A 277 -14.06 -11.10 20.76
CA GLY A 277 -14.97 -10.76 21.83
C GLY A 277 -15.87 -11.93 22.18
N ARG A 278 -16.95 -11.64 22.88
CA ARG A 278 -17.94 -12.61 23.33
C ARG A 278 -19.33 -12.13 23.00
N LEU A 279 -20.14 -13.05 22.49
CA LEU A 279 -21.55 -12.84 22.18
C LEU A 279 -22.39 -13.83 22.98
N ARG A 280 -23.55 -13.39 23.47
CA ARG A 280 -24.44 -14.26 24.26
C ARG A 280 -25.20 -15.22 23.34
N ALA A 281 -25.14 -16.50 23.64
CA ALA A 281 -26.03 -17.49 23.03
C ALA A 281 -27.44 -17.36 23.62
N GLU A 282 -28.14 -16.28 23.26
CA GLU A 282 -29.49 -15.96 23.71
C GLU A 282 -30.44 -15.79 22.54
N ARG A 283 -31.71 -16.14 22.73
CA ARG A 283 -32.77 -15.87 21.77
C ARG A 283 -33.38 -14.50 22.01
N ALA A 284 -33.90 -13.89 20.95
CA ALA A 284 -34.77 -12.74 21.09
C ALA A 284 -36.16 -13.16 21.61
N GLY A 285 -36.32 -13.43 22.92
CA GLY A 285 -37.62 -13.68 23.58
C GLY A 285 -38.61 -14.55 22.76
N ASN A 286 -39.82 -14.01 22.50
CA ASN A 286 -40.89 -14.63 21.70
C ASN A 286 -40.66 -14.57 20.17
N GLY A 287 -39.49 -14.11 19.73
CA GLY A 287 -39.12 -13.94 18.33
C GLY A 287 -38.38 -15.13 17.74
N GLY A 288 -38.06 -15.04 16.44
CA GLY A 288 -37.25 -16.02 15.71
C GLY A 288 -35.77 -15.99 16.10
N ASP A 289 -34.90 -16.36 15.16
CA ASP A 289 -33.45 -16.37 15.36
C ASP A 289 -32.94 -15.00 15.81
N ARG A 290 -31.98 -14.97 16.74
CA ARG A 290 -31.23 -13.76 17.06
C ARG A 290 -30.07 -13.64 16.07
N VAL A 291 -29.82 -12.46 15.55
CA VAL A 291 -28.69 -12.19 14.65
C VAL A 291 -27.89 -11.02 15.21
N TYR A 292 -26.65 -11.29 15.59
CA TYR A 292 -25.66 -10.25 15.82
C TYR A 292 -25.10 -9.79 14.49
N THR A 293 -24.96 -8.48 14.32
CA THR A 293 -24.33 -7.88 13.13
C THR A 293 -23.15 -7.06 13.59
N LEU A 294 -21.96 -7.35 13.06
CA LEU A 294 -20.74 -6.61 13.32
C LEU A 294 -20.30 -5.94 12.02
N ARG A 295 -20.09 -4.62 12.07
CA ARG A 295 -19.70 -3.82 10.90
C ARG A 295 -18.31 -3.24 11.09
N TYR A 296 -17.40 -3.55 10.18
CA TYR A 296 -16.06 -2.97 10.14
C TYR A 296 -15.96 -1.95 9.01
N ALA A 297 -15.29 -0.84 9.28
CA ALA A 297 -14.99 0.17 8.26
C ALA A 297 -13.70 0.92 8.56
N GLY A 298 -13.12 1.53 7.54
CA GLY A 298 -11.92 2.34 7.65
C GLY A 298 -11.38 2.75 6.28
N HIS A 299 -10.06 2.73 6.11
CA HIS A 299 -9.40 3.01 4.85
C HIS A 299 -8.17 2.12 4.60
N ASP A 300 -7.79 1.98 3.34
CA ASP A 300 -6.56 1.28 2.95
C ASP A 300 -5.31 2.19 3.00
N GLU A 301 -4.18 1.70 2.51
CA GLU A 301 -2.87 2.36 2.55
C GLU A 301 -2.81 3.71 1.81
N ILE A 302 -3.76 3.99 0.92
CA ILE A 302 -3.88 5.25 0.18
C ILE A 302 -5.19 5.98 0.48
N GLY A 303 -5.84 5.67 1.61
CA GLY A 303 -7.01 6.40 2.10
C GLY A 303 -8.34 5.99 1.47
N ARG A 304 -8.38 5.01 0.57
CA ARG A 304 -9.64 4.58 -0.05
C ARG A 304 -10.50 3.88 1.00
N PRO A 305 -11.80 4.16 1.08
CA PRO A 305 -12.64 3.58 2.11
C PRO A 305 -12.71 2.06 1.98
N VAL A 306 -12.69 1.35 3.11
CA VAL A 306 -12.87 -0.10 3.19
C VAL A 306 -14.02 -0.46 4.14
N GLY A 307 -14.61 -1.64 3.98
CA GLY A 307 -15.49 -2.20 5.01
C GLY A 307 -16.08 -3.56 4.70
N CYS A 308 -16.66 -4.18 5.72
CA CYS A 308 -17.43 -5.43 5.63
C CYS A 308 -18.48 -5.49 6.72
N THR A 309 -19.42 -6.41 6.56
CA THR A 309 -20.41 -6.77 7.58
C THR A 309 -20.41 -8.27 7.76
N VAL A 310 -20.30 -8.74 8.99
CA VAL A 310 -20.43 -10.16 9.35
C VAL A 310 -21.57 -10.36 10.32
N THR A 311 -22.13 -11.56 10.34
CA THR A 311 -23.23 -11.92 11.24
C THR A 311 -22.93 -13.17 12.05
N VAL A 312 -23.52 -13.22 13.24
CA VAL A 312 -23.52 -14.40 14.12
C VAL A 312 -24.96 -14.71 14.53
N THR A 313 -25.42 -15.92 14.23
CA THR A 313 -26.81 -16.31 14.44
C THR A 313 -26.95 -17.21 15.66
N VAL A 314 -27.96 -16.93 16.50
CA VAL A 314 -28.44 -17.82 17.55
C VAL A 314 -29.80 -18.37 17.12
N PRO A 315 -29.87 -19.58 16.54
CA PRO A 315 -31.10 -20.05 15.92
C PRO A 315 -32.16 -20.45 16.95
N HIS A 316 -33.42 -20.35 16.54
CA HIS A 316 -34.60 -20.78 17.27
C HIS A 316 -34.76 -22.32 17.23
N ASP A 317 -34.31 -23.00 16.19
CA ASP A 317 -34.25 -24.45 16.17
C ASP A 317 -33.20 -24.96 15.17
N GLN A 318 -32.85 -26.25 15.27
CA GLN A 318 -31.82 -26.87 14.43
C GLN A 318 -32.36 -27.45 13.11
N ARG A 319 -33.62 -27.19 12.72
CA ARG A 319 -34.18 -27.81 11.51
C ARG A 319 -33.69 -27.12 10.21
N ARG A 320 -32.91 -26.04 10.31
CA ARG A 320 -32.39 -25.24 9.19
C ARG A 320 -30.93 -24.79 9.32
N ALA A 321 -30.17 -25.28 10.29
CA ALA A 321 -28.75 -24.96 10.45
C ALA A 321 -27.87 -25.90 9.63
#